data_AF-A0A7X7T5V9-F1
#
_entry.id   AF-A0A7X7T5V9-F1
#
_cell.length_a   1.000
_cell.length_b   1.000
_cell.length_c   1.000
_cell.angle_alpha   90.00
_cell.angle_beta   90.00
_cell.angle_gamma   90.00
#
_symmetry.space_group_name_H-M   'P 1'
#
loop_
_entity.id
_entity.type
_entity.pdbx_description
1 polymer ?
#
loop_
_entity_poly.entity_id
_entity_poly.type
_entity_poly.pdbx_seq_one_letter_code
_entity_poly.pdbx_strand_id
1 'polypeptide(L)'
;WGLVLAATTFGGTTTPRDSVVESPPSSPPPPAARLGPPAAAVASHGEPDEALAFRLALRCPTCGAELGVPVHHRMTRCGFCASEHLVLGQGEIIRAVVPDAVTTRAAVHAAVLKYFRRLYFQKLYERRARLLREQYRVDAQGQETALLVDLATPAVVAAMERQVEAEADAYAARIAPRLEIAEWQRFLAPYWHRLGTLYQVAFGRDAGGIKRLELAIVTLETSAAANPTPVPEMGRLSYLRTLRPLAGSPEADLAALPVTLGREVLERTAVEPGRRTSELGITPIAVRGSFVVETLALVYRPWHLVAARLDGDTHHLLVDGGGADVASDTGFLVADTEPLASGEEEPLHLTPSRCPECGHDLPFAVDSVAHLCRNCFRLLEISHNRWQVASYLREEPQPGCWLAPFWYFPLRLRAATGELVTDLAHLTDGIDGSFDQIGDRPQDAEWFFVPAFRTRVTKAGVRFYRRIWPLLRQRRSLSRERFSPASPPRETVAVTLPAAEAREFARIYLALAFGPRDLARAEVKRVRAAFLDAELEGEPTLAFLNLPAEVVEPVRNLFGRSRPQAVRALGGPERYA
;
A
#
# COMPACT_ATOMS: atom_id res chain seq x y z
N TRP A 1 39.08 35.09 -30.14
CA TRP A 1 39.87 36.19 -30.72
C TRP A 1 41.12 36.35 -29.85
N GLY A 2 42.33 36.12 -30.41
CA GLY A 2 43.65 36.34 -29.78
C GLY A 2 44.22 35.16 -28.98
N LEU A 3 45.21 34.43 -29.55
CA LEU A 3 46.66 34.38 -29.18
C LEU A 3 46.96 33.54 -27.91
N VAL A 4 47.90 32.59 -27.87
CA VAL A 4 49.37 32.71 -28.05
C VAL A 4 50.02 31.34 -28.34
N LEU A 5 51.07 31.36 -29.18
CA LEU A 5 52.07 30.31 -29.48
C LEU A 5 53.09 30.10 -28.35
N ALA A 6 53.60 28.89 -28.17
CA ALA A 6 55.04 28.63 -28.03
C ALA A 6 55.38 27.13 -28.12
N ALA A 7 56.28 26.80 -29.03
CA ALA A 7 57.01 25.55 -29.09
C ALA A 7 58.35 25.69 -28.37
N THR A 8 58.89 24.60 -27.82
CA THR A 8 60.34 24.38 -27.70
C THR A 8 60.65 22.91 -27.50
N THR A 9 61.56 22.42 -28.33
CA THR A 9 62.18 21.10 -28.37
C THR A 9 63.48 21.08 -27.55
N PHE A 10 63.88 19.88 -27.10
CA PHE A 10 65.23 19.27 -27.10
C PHE A 10 65.46 18.42 -25.84
N GLY A 11 65.63 17.10 -26.00
CA GLY A 11 66.91 16.40 -25.83
C GLY A 11 66.71 15.35 -24.73
N GLY A 12 66.94 14.04 -24.89
CA GLY A 12 67.95 13.35 -25.66
C GLY A 12 68.98 12.80 -24.66
N THR A 13 68.86 11.54 -24.27
CA THR A 13 69.98 10.65 -23.88
C THR A 13 69.46 9.24 -23.58
N THR A 14 69.77 8.33 -24.48
CA THR A 14 69.65 6.88 -24.35
C THR A 14 70.98 6.31 -23.87
N THR A 15 70.95 5.35 -22.95
CA THR A 15 71.94 4.26 -22.78
C THR A 15 71.40 3.22 -21.80
N PRO A 16 71.87 1.96 -21.87
CA PRO A 16 71.03 0.77 -21.78
C PRO A 16 71.08 0.09 -20.40
N ARG A 17 70.03 -0.66 -20.06
CA ARG A 17 70.06 -1.66 -18.99
C ARG A 17 69.30 -2.91 -19.39
N ASP A 18 70.08 -3.96 -19.59
CA ASP A 18 69.89 -5.34 -19.13
C ASP A 18 68.48 -5.94 -19.24
N SER A 19 68.34 -6.76 -20.28
CA SER A 19 67.31 -7.78 -20.43
C SER A 19 67.43 -8.84 -19.34
N VAL A 20 66.59 -8.73 -18.30
CA VAL A 20 66.20 -9.86 -17.46
C VAL A 20 64.93 -10.45 -18.06
N VAL A 21 65.04 -11.69 -18.54
CA VAL A 21 63.91 -12.50 -18.97
C VAL A 21 63.16 -12.96 -17.71
N GLU A 22 62.12 -12.23 -17.32
CA GLU A 22 61.11 -12.73 -16.37
C GLU A 22 60.00 -13.45 -17.15
N SER A 23 59.81 -14.72 -16.84
CA SER A 23 58.71 -15.55 -17.35
C SER A 23 57.36 -14.98 -16.90
N PRO A 24 56.30 -15.08 -17.73
CA PRO A 24 54.97 -14.61 -17.34
C PRO A 24 54.45 -15.40 -16.14
N PRO A 25 53.78 -14.75 -15.16
CA PRO A 25 53.13 -15.45 -14.07
C PRO A 25 52.03 -16.33 -14.65
N SER A 26 52.13 -17.63 -14.39
CA SER A 26 51.09 -18.62 -14.67
C SER A 26 49.78 -18.17 -14.06
N SER A 27 48.77 -17.95 -14.89
CA SER A 27 47.40 -17.68 -14.47
C SER A 27 46.93 -18.77 -13.49
N PRO A 28 46.35 -18.39 -12.34
CA PRO A 28 45.74 -19.38 -11.45
C PRO A 28 44.59 -20.08 -12.19
N PRO A 29 44.39 -21.40 -11.99
CA PRO A 29 43.27 -22.12 -12.60
C PRO A 29 41.94 -21.51 -12.13
N PRO A 30 40.91 -21.48 -12.99
CA PRO A 30 39.58 -21.03 -12.59
C PRO A 30 39.10 -21.87 -11.41
N PRO A 31 38.50 -21.25 -10.37
CA PRO A 31 37.93 -22.02 -9.27
C PRO A 31 36.86 -22.95 -9.84
N ALA A 32 36.97 -24.24 -9.49
CA ALA A 32 36.02 -25.26 -9.88
C ALA A 32 34.58 -24.77 -9.65
N ALA A 33 33.77 -24.78 -10.72
CA ALA A 33 32.35 -24.49 -10.66
C ALA A 33 31.69 -25.50 -9.69
N ARG A 34 31.51 -25.08 -8.44
CA ARG A 34 30.64 -25.78 -7.51
C ARG A 34 29.23 -25.62 -8.06
N LEU A 35 28.72 -26.68 -8.69
CA LEU A 35 27.30 -26.88 -8.89
C LEU A 35 26.64 -26.79 -7.50
N GLY A 36 26.10 -25.61 -7.19
CA GLY A 36 25.27 -25.41 -6.01
C GLY A 36 24.05 -26.31 -6.11
N PRO A 37 23.55 -26.85 -4.99
CA PRO A 37 22.33 -27.64 -4.98
C PRO A 37 21.16 -26.81 -5.57
N PRO A 38 20.15 -27.47 -6.16
CA PRO A 38 18.99 -26.78 -6.71
C PRO A 38 18.33 -25.90 -5.64
N ALA A 39 17.86 -24.73 -6.07
CA ALA A 39 17.24 -23.69 -5.27
C ALA A 39 16.15 -24.25 -4.34
N ALA A 40 16.55 -24.61 -3.11
CA ALA A 40 15.63 -24.72 -2.00
C ALA A 40 15.20 -23.29 -1.67
N ALA A 41 13.89 -23.04 -1.76
CA ALA A 41 13.29 -21.79 -1.30
C ALA A 41 13.77 -21.52 0.13
N VAL A 42 14.69 -20.56 0.28
CA VAL A 42 15.11 -20.05 1.58
C VAL A 42 13.87 -19.36 2.14
N ALA A 43 13.17 -20.04 3.05
CA ALA A 43 12.14 -19.44 3.85
C ALA A 43 12.82 -18.32 4.65
N SER A 44 12.64 -17.07 4.20
CA SER A 44 12.99 -15.91 4.98
C SER A 44 12.26 -16.03 6.32
N HIS A 45 13.00 -16.05 7.43
CA HIS A 45 12.45 -15.81 8.76
C HIS A 45 11.97 -14.35 8.86
N GLY A 46 10.92 -14.02 8.10
CA GLY A 46 10.09 -12.85 8.31
C GLY A 46 8.97 -13.25 9.27
N GLU A 47 8.69 -12.41 10.25
CA GLU A 47 7.58 -12.61 11.18
C GLU A 47 6.28 -12.98 10.42
N PRO A 48 5.49 -13.95 10.90
CA PRO A 48 4.42 -14.61 10.13
C PRO A 48 3.22 -13.74 9.73
N ASP A 49 3.27 -12.42 9.98
CA ASP A 49 2.15 -11.48 9.73
C ASP A 49 2.54 -10.36 8.72
N GLU A 50 3.70 -10.48 8.04
CA GLU A 50 4.04 -9.76 6.80
C GLU A 50 3.18 -10.21 5.58
N ALA A 51 2.23 -11.12 5.80
CA ALA A 51 1.51 -11.89 4.78
C ALA A 51 0.38 -11.16 4.04
N LEU A 52 0.14 -9.86 4.31
CA LEU A 52 -1.06 -9.14 3.83
C LEU A 52 -0.76 -7.95 2.89
N ALA A 53 0.49 -7.76 2.49
CA ALA A 53 0.84 -6.72 1.52
C ALA A 53 1.18 -7.34 0.18
N PHE A 54 0.53 -6.87 -0.87
CA PHE A 54 0.82 -7.20 -2.27
C PHE A 54 2.25 -6.83 -2.65
N ARG A 55 3.06 -7.83 -3.07
CA ARG A 55 4.50 -7.68 -3.39
C ARG A 55 4.76 -7.91 -4.87
N LEU A 56 5.64 -7.11 -5.47
CA LEU A 56 6.24 -7.38 -6.77
C LEU A 56 7.59 -8.07 -6.60
N ALA A 57 7.81 -9.15 -7.35
CA ALA A 57 9.11 -9.78 -7.46
C ALA A 57 10.05 -8.92 -8.31
N LEU A 58 11.09 -8.35 -7.68
CA LEU A 58 12.17 -7.58 -8.32
C LEU A 58 13.51 -8.22 -7.99
N ARG A 59 14.56 -7.96 -8.79
CA ARG A 59 15.91 -8.47 -8.51
C ARG A 59 16.77 -7.41 -7.83
N CYS A 60 17.49 -7.82 -6.79
CA CYS A 60 18.48 -6.97 -6.13
C CYS A 60 19.60 -6.62 -7.12
N PRO A 61 19.88 -5.33 -7.38
CA PRO A 61 20.94 -4.94 -8.30
C PRO A 61 22.34 -5.22 -7.74
N THR A 62 22.48 -5.46 -6.43
CA THR A 62 23.76 -5.76 -5.77
C THR A 62 24.12 -7.25 -5.88
N CYS A 63 23.18 -8.16 -5.57
CA CYS A 63 23.47 -9.60 -5.45
C CYS A 63 22.66 -10.50 -6.39
N GLY A 64 21.69 -9.94 -7.14
CA GLY A 64 20.83 -10.70 -8.05
C GLY A 64 19.68 -11.48 -7.40
N ALA A 65 19.59 -11.52 -6.06
CA ALA A 65 18.53 -12.21 -5.34
C ALA A 65 17.15 -11.63 -5.66
N GLU A 66 16.13 -12.48 -5.72
CA GLU A 66 14.74 -12.06 -5.87
C GLU A 66 14.23 -11.43 -4.56
N LEU A 67 13.49 -10.33 -4.69
CA LEU A 67 12.96 -9.50 -3.61
C LEU A 67 11.46 -9.30 -3.83
N GLY A 68 10.65 -9.72 -2.86
CA GLY A 68 9.25 -9.35 -2.80
C GLY A 68 9.10 -7.94 -2.24
N VAL A 69 8.88 -6.96 -3.12
CA VAL A 69 8.74 -5.55 -2.78
C VAL A 69 7.27 -5.16 -2.72
N PRO A 70 6.70 -4.83 -1.56
CA PRO A 70 5.34 -4.31 -1.49
C PRO A 70 5.18 -3.08 -2.38
N VAL A 71 4.12 -3.01 -3.18
CA VAL A 71 4.07 -2.01 -4.28
C VAL A 71 3.96 -0.57 -3.85
N HIS A 72 3.55 -0.36 -2.61
CA HIS A 72 3.46 0.95 -2.03
C HIS A 72 4.74 1.36 -1.29
N HIS A 73 5.69 0.44 -1.14
CA HIS A 73 7.02 0.76 -0.62
C HIS A 73 7.80 1.56 -1.67
N ARG A 74 8.44 2.63 -1.22
CA ARG A 74 9.41 3.41 -1.98
C ARG A 74 10.85 2.98 -1.70
N MET A 75 11.07 2.25 -0.62
CA MET A 75 12.34 1.59 -0.31
C MET A 75 12.15 0.13 0.08
N THR A 76 13.15 -0.68 -0.24
CA THR A 76 13.23 -2.07 0.17
C THR A 76 14.64 -2.40 0.62
N ARG A 77 14.77 -3.38 1.52
CA ARG A 77 16.07 -3.92 1.95
C ARG A 77 16.18 -5.36 1.45
N CYS A 78 17.31 -5.68 0.84
CA CYS A 78 17.58 -7.03 0.39
C CYS A 78 17.74 -7.97 1.59
N GLY A 79 16.90 -9.00 1.71
CA GLY A 79 17.02 -10.00 2.78
C GLY A 79 18.30 -10.85 2.69
N PHE A 80 18.97 -10.89 1.54
CA PHE A 80 20.17 -11.68 1.30
C PHE A 80 21.47 -10.92 1.59
N CYS A 81 21.67 -9.75 0.99
CA CYS A 81 22.90 -8.96 1.15
C CYS A 81 22.74 -7.69 1.99
N ALA A 82 21.55 -7.48 2.58
CA ALA A 82 21.20 -6.32 3.41
C ALA A 82 21.29 -4.95 2.71
N SER A 83 21.59 -4.87 1.41
CA SER A 83 21.63 -3.60 0.69
C SER A 83 20.26 -2.96 0.60
N GLU A 84 20.23 -1.63 0.72
CA GLU A 84 19.03 -0.82 0.67
C GLU A 84 18.84 -0.23 -0.72
N HIS A 85 17.61 -0.33 -1.20
CA HIS A 85 17.24 0.08 -2.54
C HIS A 85 16.03 0.99 -2.52
N LEU A 86 16.02 1.93 -3.45
CA LEU A 86 14.83 2.68 -3.79
C LEU A 86 14.10 1.96 -4.91
N VAL A 87 12.77 2.07 -4.87
CA VAL A 87 11.86 1.52 -5.86
C VAL A 87 11.51 2.67 -6.81
N LEU A 88 12.06 2.61 -8.03
CA LEU A 88 11.83 3.59 -9.09
C LEU A 88 10.95 2.99 -10.18
N GLY A 89 10.44 3.81 -11.10
CA GLY A 89 9.54 3.35 -12.15
C GLY A 89 8.09 3.20 -11.71
N GLN A 90 7.71 3.81 -10.58
CA GLN A 90 6.30 4.02 -10.25
C GLN A 90 5.76 5.09 -11.20
N GLY A 91 5.46 4.69 -12.45
CA GLY A 91 4.64 5.49 -13.35
C GLY A 91 3.26 5.75 -12.73
N GLU A 92 2.38 6.47 -13.45
CA GLU A 92 1.01 6.68 -12.95
C GLU A 92 0.27 5.36 -12.70
N ILE A 93 0.65 4.29 -13.41
CA ILE A 93 0.00 2.98 -13.36
C ILE A 93 1.06 1.89 -13.28
N ILE A 94 0.95 1.02 -12.27
CA ILE A 94 1.77 -0.19 -12.16
C ILE A 94 1.12 -1.30 -12.97
N ARG A 95 1.83 -1.84 -13.97
CA ARG A 95 1.39 -3.02 -14.71
C ARG A 95 2.02 -4.28 -14.17
N ALA A 96 1.18 -5.22 -13.77
CA ALA A 96 1.65 -6.43 -13.13
C ALA A 96 0.78 -7.63 -13.48
N VAL A 97 1.29 -8.82 -13.23
CA VAL A 97 0.60 -10.08 -13.49
C VAL A 97 0.69 -10.99 -12.27
N VAL A 98 -0.40 -11.71 -12.01
CA VAL A 98 -0.42 -12.81 -11.05
C VAL A 98 0.32 -13.99 -11.69
N PRO A 99 1.37 -14.53 -11.06
CA PRO A 99 2.09 -15.68 -11.60
C PRO A 99 1.13 -16.84 -11.85
N ASP A 100 1.24 -17.43 -13.03
CA ASP A 100 0.43 -18.58 -13.40
C ASP A 100 1.00 -19.84 -12.73
N ALA A 101 0.26 -20.43 -11.79
CA ALA A 101 0.61 -21.69 -11.14
C ALA A 101 0.17 -22.91 -11.98
N VAL A 102 -0.63 -22.70 -13.03
CA VAL A 102 -1.27 -23.73 -13.85
C VAL A 102 -0.69 -23.70 -15.28
N THR A 103 0.62 -23.86 -15.39
CA THR A 103 1.34 -23.75 -16.69
C THR A 103 1.38 -25.03 -17.51
N THR A 104 0.91 -26.16 -16.97
CA THR A 104 0.96 -27.47 -17.64
C THR A 104 -0.39 -28.18 -17.60
N ARG A 105 -0.63 -29.09 -18.56
CA ARG A 105 -1.85 -29.91 -18.60
C ARG A 105 -2.01 -30.77 -17.34
N ALA A 106 -0.91 -31.24 -16.76
CA ALA A 106 -0.91 -31.96 -15.49
C ALA A 106 -1.36 -31.08 -14.31
N ALA A 107 -0.93 -29.81 -14.28
CA ALA A 107 -1.38 -28.86 -13.26
C ALA A 107 -2.88 -28.53 -13.42
N VAL A 108 -3.36 -28.36 -14.65
CA VAL A 108 -4.81 -28.20 -14.93
C VAL A 108 -5.59 -29.41 -14.45
N HIS A 109 -5.13 -30.62 -14.80
CA HIS A 109 -5.74 -31.87 -14.35
C HIS A 109 -5.82 -31.96 -12.83
N ALA A 110 -4.74 -31.63 -12.13
CA ALA A 110 -4.71 -31.59 -10.67
C ALA A 110 -5.69 -30.57 -10.07
N ALA A 111 -5.80 -29.37 -10.65
CA ALA A 111 -6.75 -28.35 -10.20
C ALA A 111 -8.22 -28.79 -10.40
N VAL A 112 -8.55 -29.37 -11.55
CA VAL A 112 -9.88 -29.93 -11.84
C VAL A 112 -10.19 -31.12 -10.93
N LEU A 113 -9.22 -32.00 -10.69
CA LEU A 113 -9.37 -33.12 -9.78
C LEU A 113 -9.65 -32.66 -8.34
N LYS A 114 -8.91 -31.65 -7.88
CA LYS A 114 -9.12 -31.00 -6.58
C LYS A 114 -10.53 -30.40 -6.47
N TYR A 115 -11.05 -29.82 -7.55
CA TYR A 115 -12.42 -29.31 -7.60
C TYR A 115 -13.47 -30.43 -7.45
N PHE A 116 -13.38 -31.52 -8.22
CA PHE A 116 -14.31 -32.65 -8.08
C PHE A 116 -14.23 -33.29 -6.69
N ARG A 117 -13.02 -33.40 -6.13
CA ARG A 117 -12.82 -33.79 -4.73
C ARG A 117 -13.58 -32.87 -3.77
N ARG A 118 -13.48 -31.54 -3.95
CA ARG A 118 -14.16 -30.54 -3.11
C ARG A 118 -15.68 -30.67 -3.18
N LEU A 119 -16.25 -30.82 -4.39
CA LEU A 119 -17.69 -31.04 -4.55
C LEU A 119 -18.15 -32.31 -3.83
N TYR A 120 -17.40 -33.40 -3.97
CA TYR A 120 -17.72 -34.65 -3.30
C TYR A 120 -17.60 -34.55 -1.77
N PHE A 121 -16.57 -33.86 -1.28
CA PHE A 121 -16.42 -33.53 0.14
C PHE A 121 -17.63 -32.77 0.66
N GLN A 122 -18.06 -31.68 -0.01
CA GLN A 122 -19.21 -30.88 0.41
C GLN A 122 -20.49 -31.72 0.46
N LYS A 123 -20.74 -32.53 -0.57
CA LYS A 123 -21.89 -33.45 -0.62
C LYS A 123 -21.90 -34.45 0.54
N LEU A 124 -20.74 -35.05 0.86
CA LEU A 124 -20.61 -35.98 1.99
C LEU A 124 -20.76 -35.27 3.34
N TYR A 125 -20.14 -34.09 3.48
CA TYR A 125 -20.20 -33.28 4.68
C TYR A 125 -21.65 -32.87 5.00
N GLU A 126 -22.38 -32.33 4.02
CA GLU A 126 -23.79 -31.98 4.18
C GLU A 126 -24.64 -33.17 4.59
N ARG A 127 -24.45 -34.33 3.93
CA ARG A 127 -25.17 -35.55 4.26
C ARG A 127 -24.93 -35.99 5.71
N ARG A 128 -23.69 -35.91 6.20
CA ARG A 128 -23.34 -36.35 7.58
C ARG A 128 -23.66 -35.31 8.65
N ALA A 129 -23.40 -34.04 8.38
CA ALA A 129 -23.77 -32.94 9.25
C ALA A 129 -25.29 -32.92 9.45
N ARG A 130 -26.07 -33.23 8.40
CA ARG A 130 -27.51 -33.41 8.52
C ARG A 130 -27.88 -34.58 9.45
N LEU A 131 -27.26 -35.74 9.32
CA LEU A 131 -27.51 -36.88 10.22
C LEU A 131 -27.17 -36.59 11.69
N LEU A 132 -26.11 -35.80 11.94
CA LEU A 132 -25.77 -35.36 13.29
C LEU A 132 -26.81 -34.38 13.87
N ARG A 133 -27.45 -33.57 13.03
CA ARG A 133 -28.56 -32.68 13.42
C ARG A 133 -29.89 -33.42 13.57
N GLU A 134 -30.11 -34.47 12.78
CA GLU A 134 -31.35 -35.26 12.70
C GLU A 134 -31.36 -36.50 13.61
N GLN A 135 -30.37 -36.72 14.49
CA GLN A 135 -30.47 -37.76 15.52
C GLN A 135 -31.48 -37.34 16.61
N TYR A 136 -32.76 -37.46 16.28
CA TYR A 136 -33.91 -37.32 17.17
C TYR A 136 -33.94 -38.45 18.20
N ARG A 137 -34.27 -38.13 19.45
CA ARG A 137 -34.78 -39.11 20.42
C ARG A 137 -36.31 -39.03 20.42
N VAL A 138 -36.97 -40.14 20.08
CA VAL A 138 -38.38 -40.35 20.42
C VAL A 138 -38.43 -40.59 21.93
N ASP A 139 -39.21 -39.81 22.67
CA ASP A 139 -39.40 -40.04 24.09
C ASP A 139 -40.21 -41.33 24.35
N ALA A 140 -40.29 -41.77 25.60
CA ALA A 140 -41.02 -42.97 25.98
C ALA A 140 -42.55 -42.90 25.71
N GLN A 141 -43.07 -41.72 25.34
CA GLN A 141 -44.48 -41.50 24.99
C GLN A 141 -44.72 -41.35 23.47
N GLY A 142 -43.69 -41.48 22.63
CA GLY A 142 -43.84 -41.38 21.18
C GLY A 142 -43.98 -39.95 20.66
N GLN A 143 -43.67 -38.93 21.46
CA GLN A 143 -43.66 -37.54 20.99
C GLN A 143 -42.27 -37.12 20.52
N GLU A 144 -42.20 -36.54 19.33
CA GLU A 144 -41.00 -35.88 18.81
C GLU A 144 -40.79 -34.55 19.55
N THR A 145 -40.06 -34.59 20.67
CA THR A 145 -39.55 -33.36 21.27
C THR A 145 -38.21 -33.02 20.63
N ALA A 146 -38.18 -31.94 19.86
CA ALA A 146 -36.95 -31.36 19.30
C ALA A 146 -36.09 -30.76 20.43
N LEU A 147 -35.40 -31.61 21.17
CA LEU A 147 -34.31 -31.18 22.03
C LEU A 147 -33.08 -31.01 21.13
N LEU A 148 -32.71 -29.75 20.85
CA LEU A 148 -31.42 -29.36 20.30
C LEU A 148 -30.32 -29.76 21.30
N VAL A 149 -30.00 -31.05 21.38
CA VAL A 149 -28.79 -31.51 22.04
C VAL A 149 -27.67 -31.25 21.03
N ASP A 150 -26.84 -30.27 21.35
CA ASP A 150 -25.63 -29.95 20.59
C ASP A 150 -24.60 -31.07 20.76
N LEU A 151 -24.87 -32.24 20.13
CA LEU A 151 -23.98 -33.41 20.11
C LEU A 151 -22.71 -33.15 19.27
N ALA A 152 -22.62 -31.99 18.61
CA ALA A 152 -21.47 -31.53 17.85
C ALA A 152 -20.36 -31.03 18.79
N THR A 153 -19.89 -31.90 19.69
CA THR A 153 -18.62 -31.62 20.37
C THR A 153 -17.53 -31.43 19.31
N PRO A 154 -16.56 -30.52 19.51
CA PRO A 154 -15.48 -30.32 18.55
C PRO A 154 -14.75 -31.61 18.15
N ALA A 155 -14.69 -32.59 19.05
CA ALA A 155 -14.11 -33.91 18.78
C ALA A 155 -14.92 -34.75 17.79
N VAL A 156 -16.26 -34.74 17.90
CA VAL A 156 -17.15 -35.46 16.97
C VAL A 156 -17.13 -34.82 15.59
N VAL A 157 -17.18 -33.48 15.52
CA VAL A 157 -17.06 -32.74 14.25
C VAL A 157 -15.72 -33.04 13.57
N ALA A 158 -14.61 -32.97 14.31
CA ALA A 158 -13.29 -33.28 13.76
C ALA A 158 -13.13 -34.74 13.31
N ALA A 159 -13.76 -35.70 14.01
CA ALA A 159 -13.76 -37.10 13.60
C ALA A 159 -14.57 -37.33 12.31
N MET A 160 -15.75 -36.70 12.21
CA MET A 160 -16.56 -36.72 11.01
C MET A 160 -15.80 -36.10 9.83
N GLU A 161 -15.22 -34.91 10.00
CA GLU A 161 -14.43 -34.21 8.98
C GLU A 161 -13.31 -35.08 8.43
N ARG A 162 -12.50 -35.71 9.30
CA ARG A 162 -11.44 -36.64 8.87
C ARG A 162 -11.97 -37.80 8.03
N GLN A 163 -13.12 -38.37 8.40
CA GLN A 163 -13.72 -39.45 7.62
C GLN A 163 -14.25 -38.96 6.27
N VAL A 164 -14.82 -37.75 6.21
CA VAL A 164 -15.27 -37.12 4.96
C VAL A 164 -14.06 -36.80 4.06
N GLU A 165 -12.96 -36.31 4.63
CA GLU A 165 -11.70 -36.06 3.91
C GLU A 165 -11.16 -37.35 3.28
N ALA A 166 -11.05 -38.44 4.05
CA ALA A 166 -10.55 -39.72 3.55
C ALA A 166 -11.41 -40.29 2.41
N GLU A 167 -12.73 -40.17 2.50
CA GLU A 167 -13.63 -40.60 1.43
C GLU A 167 -13.55 -39.71 0.19
N ALA A 168 -13.35 -38.40 0.37
CA ALA A 168 -13.11 -37.48 -0.74
C ALA A 168 -11.77 -37.76 -1.44
N ASP A 169 -10.72 -38.08 -0.69
CA ASP A 169 -9.42 -38.49 -1.23
C ASP A 169 -9.54 -39.79 -2.03
N ALA A 170 -10.24 -40.79 -1.48
CA ALA A 170 -10.49 -42.06 -2.19
C ALA A 170 -11.31 -41.86 -3.47
N TYR A 171 -12.29 -40.96 -3.45
CA TYR A 171 -13.05 -40.58 -4.63
C TYR A 171 -12.14 -39.93 -5.69
N ALA A 172 -11.32 -38.96 -5.29
CA ALA A 172 -10.37 -38.29 -6.19
C ALA A 172 -9.41 -39.30 -6.83
N ALA A 173 -8.80 -40.19 -6.04
CA ALA A 173 -7.90 -41.22 -6.54
C ALA A 173 -8.57 -42.15 -7.57
N ARG A 174 -9.86 -42.48 -7.37
CA ARG A 174 -10.63 -43.32 -8.29
C ARG A 174 -10.95 -42.63 -9.62
N ILE A 175 -11.26 -41.32 -9.59
CA ILE A 175 -11.61 -40.59 -10.82
C ILE A 175 -10.38 -40.08 -11.59
N ALA A 176 -9.24 -39.87 -10.92
CA ALA A 176 -8.03 -39.33 -11.51
C ALA A 176 -7.61 -39.97 -12.85
N PRO A 177 -7.55 -41.30 -13.02
CA PRO A 177 -7.13 -41.92 -14.29
C PRO A 177 -8.20 -41.84 -15.39
N ARG A 178 -9.46 -41.51 -15.06
CA ARG A 178 -10.57 -41.40 -16.01
C ARG A 178 -10.91 -39.96 -16.37
N LEU A 179 -10.43 -39.01 -15.58
CA LEU A 179 -10.57 -37.58 -15.83
C LEU A 179 -9.65 -37.21 -16.99
N GLU A 180 -10.24 -36.81 -18.12
CA GLU A 180 -9.52 -36.32 -19.29
C GLU A 180 -9.71 -34.81 -19.39
N ILE A 181 -8.63 -34.08 -19.61
CA ILE A 181 -8.75 -32.69 -20.10
C ILE A 181 -8.91 -32.81 -21.61
N ALA A 182 -10.04 -32.40 -22.19
CA ALA A 182 -10.27 -32.46 -23.63
C ALA A 182 -9.75 -31.18 -24.31
N GLU A 183 -10.18 -30.02 -23.81
CA GLU A 183 -9.79 -28.70 -24.32
C GLU A 183 -9.19 -27.85 -23.20
N TRP A 184 -8.23 -27.00 -23.55
CA TRP A 184 -7.58 -26.09 -22.62
C TRP A 184 -7.11 -24.83 -23.35
N GLN A 185 -7.63 -23.69 -22.92
CA GLN A 185 -7.20 -22.36 -23.37
C GLN A 185 -6.79 -21.51 -22.18
N ARG A 186 -5.74 -20.70 -22.35
CA ARG A 186 -5.23 -19.76 -21.35
C ARG A 186 -5.48 -18.34 -21.83
N PHE A 187 -5.83 -17.46 -20.92
CA PHE A 187 -5.92 -16.03 -21.20
C PHE A 187 -5.68 -15.20 -19.94
N LEU A 188 -5.41 -13.91 -20.12
CA LEU A 188 -5.32 -12.95 -19.02
C LEU A 188 -6.57 -12.09 -18.95
N ALA A 189 -7.11 -11.88 -17.74
CA ALA A 189 -8.13 -10.86 -17.52
C ALA A 189 -7.52 -9.65 -16.78
N PRO A 190 -7.76 -8.42 -17.27
CA PRO A 190 -7.25 -7.21 -16.64
C PRO A 190 -8.19 -6.72 -15.52
N TYR A 191 -7.59 -6.29 -14.42
CA TYR A 191 -8.28 -5.68 -13.28
C TYR A 191 -7.61 -4.38 -12.89
N TRP A 192 -8.40 -3.34 -12.72
CA TRP A 192 -7.97 -2.11 -12.06
C TRP A 192 -7.91 -2.32 -10.57
N HIS A 193 -6.82 -1.86 -9.97
CA HIS A 193 -6.61 -1.84 -8.54
C HIS A 193 -6.15 -0.48 -8.08
N ARG A 194 -6.67 -0.05 -6.95
CA ARG A 194 -6.14 1.13 -6.28
C ARG A 194 -6.01 0.93 -4.78
N LEU A 195 -4.98 1.54 -4.24
CA LEU A 195 -4.74 1.71 -2.82
C LEU A 195 -4.56 3.21 -2.57
N GLY A 196 -5.15 3.70 -1.50
CA GLY A 196 -5.01 5.10 -1.13
C GLY A 196 -5.49 5.37 0.27
N THR A 197 -5.41 6.64 0.67
CA THR A 197 -5.87 7.09 1.97
C THR A 197 -7.09 7.99 1.80
N LEU A 198 -8.19 7.60 2.42
CA LEU A 198 -9.38 8.43 2.62
C LEU A 198 -9.15 9.30 3.85
N TYR A 199 -8.97 10.59 3.63
CA TYR A 199 -9.08 11.60 4.67
C TYR A 199 -10.52 12.04 4.76
N GLN A 200 -11.09 12.01 5.96
CA GLN A 200 -12.49 12.35 6.17
C GLN A 200 -12.65 13.24 7.40
N VAL A 201 -13.47 14.28 7.27
CA VAL A 201 -13.98 15.05 8.40
C VAL A 201 -15.50 14.99 8.40
N ALA A 202 -16.06 14.79 9.59
CA ALA A 202 -17.49 14.74 9.80
C ALA A 202 -17.90 15.75 10.87
N PHE A 203 -18.83 16.61 10.53
CA PHE A 203 -19.56 17.46 11.47
C PHE A 203 -20.85 16.75 11.86
N GLY A 204 -21.08 16.58 13.16
CA GLY A 204 -22.21 15.81 13.66
C GLY A 204 -22.46 16.03 15.14
N ARG A 205 -23.18 15.11 15.76
CA ARG A 205 -23.45 15.12 17.20
C ARG A 205 -22.95 13.84 17.85
N ASP A 206 -22.31 13.95 19.01
CA ASP A 206 -22.02 12.79 19.84
C ASP A 206 -23.28 12.21 20.50
N ALA A 207 -23.12 11.13 21.28
CA ALA A 207 -24.23 10.48 21.99
C ALA A 207 -24.96 11.41 22.97
N GLY A 208 -24.31 12.47 23.46
CA GLY A 208 -24.91 13.50 24.32
C GLY A 208 -25.59 14.63 23.53
N GLY A 209 -25.65 14.54 22.21
CA GLY A 209 -26.21 15.57 21.35
C GLY A 209 -25.30 16.79 21.15
N ILE A 210 -24.06 16.77 21.66
CA ILE A 210 -23.12 17.89 21.55
C ILE A 210 -22.52 17.88 20.13
N LYS A 211 -22.48 19.05 19.50
CA LYS A 211 -21.88 19.20 18.16
C LYS A 211 -20.37 18.92 18.22
N ARG A 212 -19.88 18.11 17.28
CA ARG A 212 -18.48 17.70 17.18
C ARG A 212 -18.02 17.73 15.73
N LEU A 213 -16.72 17.90 15.55
CA LEU A 213 -16.03 17.75 14.29
C LEU A 213 -14.98 16.65 14.46
N GLU A 214 -15.21 15.51 13.83
CA GLU A 214 -14.35 14.33 13.95
C GLU A 214 -13.56 14.08 12.68
N LEU A 215 -12.27 13.81 12.85
CA LEU A 215 -11.31 13.47 11.79
C LEU A 215 -11.13 11.95 11.77
N ALA A 216 -11.22 11.36 10.57
CA ALA A 216 -10.89 9.98 10.29
C ALA A 216 -9.92 9.89 9.10
N ILE A 217 -9.03 8.91 9.13
CA ILE A 217 -7.99 8.69 8.11
C ILE A 217 -7.94 7.19 7.85
N VAL A 218 -8.49 6.72 6.75
CA VAL A 218 -8.64 5.27 6.50
C VAL A 218 -7.91 4.89 5.22
N THR A 219 -7.05 3.88 5.28
CA THR A 219 -6.48 3.30 4.06
C THR A 219 -7.55 2.41 3.41
N LEU A 220 -7.87 2.69 2.14
CA LEU A 220 -8.82 1.90 1.36
C LEU A 220 -8.13 1.21 0.20
N GLU A 221 -8.59 0.01 -0.06
CA GLU A 221 -8.16 -0.82 -1.17
C GLU A 221 -9.39 -1.28 -1.95
N THR A 222 -9.38 -1.10 -3.27
CA THR A 222 -10.49 -1.51 -4.12
C THR A 222 -9.99 -2.07 -5.45
N SER A 223 -10.77 -2.99 -6.01
CA SER A 223 -10.52 -3.66 -7.28
C SER A 223 -11.76 -3.63 -8.16
N ALA A 224 -11.58 -3.61 -9.47
CA ALA A 224 -12.66 -3.78 -10.43
C ALA A 224 -12.12 -4.41 -11.72
N ALA A 225 -12.94 -5.20 -12.41
CA ALA A 225 -12.57 -5.69 -13.74
C ALA A 225 -12.41 -4.52 -14.72
N ALA A 226 -11.39 -4.60 -15.57
CA ALA A 226 -11.12 -3.60 -16.61
C ALA A 226 -11.71 -3.99 -17.99
N ASN A 227 -12.57 -5.02 -17.99
CA ASN A 227 -13.29 -5.53 -19.15
C ASN A 227 -14.69 -6.01 -18.69
N PRO A 228 -15.75 -5.87 -19.51
CA PRO A 228 -17.11 -6.27 -19.14
C PRO A 228 -17.35 -7.79 -19.16
N THR A 229 -16.41 -8.59 -19.68
CA THR A 229 -16.50 -10.06 -19.66
C THR A 229 -16.71 -10.53 -18.21
N PRO A 230 -17.67 -11.42 -17.94
CA PRO A 230 -18.09 -11.76 -16.58
C PRO A 230 -17.10 -12.68 -15.84
N VAL A 231 -15.81 -12.33 -15.80
CA VAL A 231 -14.81 -13.05 -15.00
C VAL A 231 -15.05 -12.80 -13.49
N PRO A 232 -14.71 -13.76 -12.61
CA PRO A 232 -14.81 -13.57 -11.17
C PRO A 232 -14.08 -12.31 -10.69
N GLU A 233 -14.60 -11.67 -9.65
CA GLU A 233 -13.94 -10.53 -9.01
C GLU A 233 -12.56 -10.95 -8.47
N MET A 234 -11.57 -10.08 -8.62
CA MET A 234 -10.20 -10.41 -8.19
C MET A 234 -10.05 -10.47 -6.67
N GLY A 235 -10.95 -9.80 -5.93
CA GLY A 235 -10.80 -9.53 -4.50
C GLY A 235 -9.72 -8.48 -4.21
N ARG A 236 -9.34 -8.36 -2.94
CA ARG A 236 -8.28 -7.43 -2.50
C ARG A 236 -6.89 -7.97 -2.89
N LEU A 237 -6.01 -7.10 -3.36
CA LEU A 237 -4.59 -7.43 -3.62
C LEU A 237 -3.85 -7.82 -2.35
N SER A 238 -4.27 -7.32 -1.18
CA SER A 238 -3.72 -7.75 0.11
C SER A 238 -3.75 -9.27 0.31
N TYR A 239 -4.59 -10.01 -0.41
CA TYR A 239 -4.60 -11.48 -0.41
C TYR A 239 -3.67 -12.14 -1.43
N LEU A 240 -3.16 -11.39 -2.41
CA LEU A 240 -2.27 -11.90 -3.45
C LEU A 240 -0.82 -11.86 -2.97
N ARG A 241 -0.21 -13.04 -2.85
CA ARG A 241 1.09 -13.21 -2.19
C ARG A 241 2.26 -12.60 -2.97
N THR A 242 2.26 -12.72 -4.29
CA THR A 242 3.37 -12.22 -5.12
C THR A 242 2.89 -11.99 -6.54
N LEU A 243 3.16 -10.80 -7.06
CA LEU A 243 3.03 -10.45 -8.46
C LEU A 243 4.39 -10.38 -9.14
N ARG A 244 4.37 -10.39 -10.47
CA ARG A 244 5.50 -10.02 -11.30
C ARG A 244 5.20 -8.73 -12.07
N PRO A 245 6.20 -7.90 -12.37
CA PRO A 245 6.07 -6.91 -13.43
C PRO A 245 5.53 -7.60 -14.69
N LEU A 246 4.57 -7.00 -15.38
CA LEU A 246 4.03 -7.61 -16.60
C LEU A 246 5.12 -7.72 -17.67
N ALA A 247 5.89 -6.65 -17.85
CA ALA A 247 7.02 -6.63 -18.77
C ALA A 247 8.08 -7.67 -18.39
N GLY A 248 8.43 -8.53 -19.35
CA GLY A 248 9.44 -9.58 -19.17
C GLY A 248 8.97 -10.81 -18.38
N SER A 249 7.68 -10.87 -18.02
CA SER A 249 7.10 -12.08 -17.41
C SER A 249 6.74 -13.12 -18.48
N PRO A 250 6.83 -14.44 -18.18
CA PRO A 250 6.36 -15.48 -19.09
C PRO A 250 4.87 -15.37 -19.45
N GLU A 251 4.08 -14.76 -18.57
CA GLU A 251 2.65 -14.55 -18.78
C GLU A 251 2.37 -13.45 -19.81
N ALA A 252 3.33 -12.59 -20.15
CA ALA A 252 3.16 -11.52 -21.13
C ALA A 252 2.87 -12.03 -22.56
N ASP A 253 3.24 -13.28 -22.86
CA ASP A 253 2.98 -13.92 -24.16
C ASP A 253 1.55 -14.49 -24.28
N LEU A 254 0.76 -14.44 -23.20
CA LEU A 254 -0.62 -14.90 -23.22
C LEU A 254 -1.54 -13.87 -23.87
N ALA A 255 -2.53 -14.36 -24.61
CA ALA A 255 -3.63 -13.53 -25.06
C ALA A 255 -4.40 -12.97 -23.84
N ALA A 256 -4.83 -11.72 -23.92
CA ALA A 256 -5.51 -11.02 -22.85
C ALA A 256 -6.86 -10.49 -23.33
N LEU A 257 -7.81 -10.40 -22.41
CA LEU A 257 -8.99 -9.57 -22.61
C LEU A 257 -8.54 -8.11 -22.75
N PRO A 258 -9.09 -7.35 -23.71
CA PRO A 258 -8.72 -5.95 -23.91
C PRO A 258 -9.16 -5.11 -22.71
N VAL A 259 -8.40 -4.06 -22.41
CA VAL A 259 -8.78 -3.06 -21.41
C VAL A 259 -9.78 -2.11 -22.05
N THR A 260 -11.08 -2.35 -21.81
CA THR A 260 -12.17 -1.57 -22.43
C THR A 260 -12.90 -0.67 -21.43
N LEU A 261 -12.76 -0.95 -20.13
CA LEU A 261 -13.25 -0.09 -19.06
C LEU A 261 -12.08 0.69 -18.48
N GLY A 262 -12.19 2.02 -18.40
CA GLY A 262 -11.16 2.86 -17.81
C GLY A 262 -11.16 2.83 -16.29
N ARG A 263 -10.17 3.51 -15.69
CA ARG A 263 -9.93 3.54 -14.23
C ARG A 263 -11.09 4.14 -13.43
N GLU A 264 -11.96 4.92 -14.06
CA GLU A 264 -13.17 5.50 -13.49
C GLU A 264 -14.15 4.44 -12.96
N VAL A 265 -14.05 3.18 -13.40
CA VAL A 265 -14.81 2.07 -12.81
C VAL A 265 -14.50 1.90 -11.31
N LEU A 266 -13.28 2.24 -10.88
CA LEU A 266 -12.91 2.24 -9.47
C LEU A 266 -13.68 3.33 -8.70
N GLU A 267 -13.90 4.51 -9.27
CA GLU A 267 -14.61 5.59 -8.56
C GLU A 267 -16.01 5.14 -8.14
N ARG A 268 -16.74 4.47 -9.03
CA ARG A 268 -18.07 3.92 -8.73
C ARG A 268 -18.08 2.95 -7.55
N THR A 269 -17.03 2.15 -7.39
CA THR A 269 -16.89 1.18 -6.28
C THR A 269 -16.35 1.81 -4.99
N ALA A 270 -15.75 3.02 -5.04
CA ALA A 270 -15.23 3.74 -3.86
C ALA A 270 -16.30 4.47 -3.05
N VAL A 271 -17.36 4.95 -3.72
CA VAL A 271 -18.33 5.87 -3.13
C VAL A 271 -19.09 5.22 -1.97
N GLU A 272 -19.28 3.91 -2.00
CA GLU A 272 -19.97 3.18 -0.93
C GLU A 272 -19.16 3.08 0.38
N PRO A 273 -17.87 2.68 0.37
CA PRO A 273 -17.02 2.71 1.55
C PRO A 273 -16.94 4.09 2.23
N GLY A 274 -16.82 5.18 1.45
CA GLY A 274 -16.70 6.53 1.98
C GLY A 274 -17.95 7.05 2.72
N ARG A 275 -19.12 6.42 2.50
CA ARG A 275 -20.35 6.73 3.23
C ARG A 275 -20.54 5.90 4.50
N ARG A 276 -19.83 4.78 4.65
CA ARG A 276 -20.05 3.76 5.70
C ARG A 276 -18.97 3.76 6.78
N THR A 277 -18.35 4.89 7.08
CA THR A 277 -17.32 4.96 8.13
C THR A 277 -17.98 4.81 9.52
N SER A 278 -18.19 3.56 9.93
CA SER A 278 -18.62 3.11 11.27
C SER A 278 -17.61 3.46 12.38
N GLU A 279 -16.51 4.12 12.03
CA GLU A 279 -15.45 4.51 12.98
C GLU A 279 -15.69 5.86 13.66
N LEU A 280 -16.64 6.67 13.16
CA LEU A 280 -16.92 7.97 13.72
C LEU A 280 -17.78 7.81 14.99
N GLY A 281 -17.29 8.31 16.12
CA GLY A 281 -18.02 8.30 17.41
C GLY A 281 -19.16 9.31 17.50
N ILE A 282 -19.70 9.73 16.35
CA ILE A 282 -20.72 10.77 16.22
C ILE A 282 -21.74 10.36 15.16
N THR A 283 -22.98 10.85 15.29
CA THR A 283 -23.99 10.81 14.23
C THR A 283 -23.68 11.92 13.23
N PRO A 284 -23.21 11.61 12.01
CA PRO A 284 -22.78 12.63 11.05
C PRO A 284 -23.98 13.41 10.49
N ILE A 285 -23.84 14.73 10.40
CA ILE A 285 -24.79 15.65 9.74
C ILE A 285 -24.23 16.13 8.39
N ALA A 286 -22.92 16.40 8.35
CA ALA A 286 -22.19 16.73 7.14
C ALA A 286 -20.85 16.02 7.13
N VAL A 287 -20.44 15.52 5.97
CA VAL A 287 -19.20 14.76 5.81
C VAL A 287 -18.49 15.27 4.56
N ARG A 288 -17.18 15.48 4.68
CA ARG A 288 -16.28 15.64 3.55
C ARG A 288 -15.25 14.53 3.59
N GLY A 289 -15.08 13.84 2.46
CA GLY A 289 -14.01 12.89 2.24
C GLY A 289 -13.17 13.33 1.05
N SER A 290 -11.85 13.14 1.15
CA SER A 290 -10.91 13.22 0.02
C SER A 290 -10.11 11.93 -0.01
N PHE A 291 -10.20 11.20 -1.11
CA PHE A 291 -9.46 9.96 -1.32
C PHE A 291 -8.23 10.25 -2.15
N VAL A 292 -7.05 10.15 -1.53
CA VAL A 292 -5.78 10.33 -2.24
C VAL A 292 -5.27 8.97 -2.69
N VAL A 293 -5.20 8.79 -4.01
CA VAL A 293 -4.64 7.58 -4.63
C VAL A 293 -3.13 7.58 -4.43
N GLU A 294 -2.62 6.47 -3.91
CA GLU A 294 -1.18 6.29 -3.68
C GLU A 294 -0.58 5.28 -4.65
N THR A 295 -1.39 4.29 -5.02
CA THR A 295 -1.02 3.25 -5.95
C THR A 295 -2.22 2.99 -6.83
N LEU A 296 -2.02 3.09 -8.13
CA LEU A 296 -2.93 2.63 -9.15
C LEU A 296 -2.21 1.53 -9.94
N ALA A 297 -2.86 0.39 -10.10
CA ALA A 297 -2.29 -0.74 -10.80
C ALA A 297 -3.30 -1.35 -11.77
N LEU A 298 -2.79 -1.83 -12.89
CA LEU A 298 -3.48 -2.71 -13.81
C LEU A 298 -2.89 -4.10 -13.65
N VAL A 299 -3.65 -4.98 -13.01
CA VAL A 299 -3.21 -6.34 -12.68
C VAL A 299 -3.88 -7.33 -13.61
N TYR A 300 -3.08 -8.12 -14.30
CA TYR A 300 -3.55 -9.23 -15.13
C TYR A 300 -3.59 -10.51 -14.30
N ARG A 301 -4.73 -11.20 -14.32
CA ARG A 301 -4.88 -12.51 -13.69
C ARG A 301 -4.99 -13.59 -14.76
N PRO A 302 -4.21 -14.69 -14.66
CA PRO A 302 -4.32 -15.81 -15.57
C PRO A 302 -5.58 -16.62 -15.26
N TRP A 303 -6.33 -16.90 -16.30
CA TRP A 303 -7.54 -17.71 -16.30
C TRP A 303 -7.42 -18.81 -17.36
N HIS A 304 -8.00 -19.97 -17.06
CA HIS A 304 -7.95 -21.12 -17.95
C HIS A 304 -9.38 -21.59 -18.20
N LEU A 305 -9.78 -21.63 -19.47
CA LEU A 305 -10.97 -22.34 -19.90
C LEU A 305 -10.60 -23.80 -20.11
N VAL A 306 -11.34 -24.69 -19.46
CA VAL A 306 -11.06 -26.12 -19.47
C VAL A 306 -12.34 -26.89 -19.79
N ALA A 307 -12.32 -27.72 -20.83
CA ALA A 307 -13.33 -28.74 -21.04
C ALA A 307 -12.78 -30.06 -20.50
N ALA A 308 -13.30 -30.53 -19.37
CA ALA A 308 -12.90 -31.78 -18.74
C ALA A 308 -13.97 -32.86 -18.98
N ARG A 309 -13.55 -34.07 -19.38
CA ARG A 309 -14.43 -35.23 -19.55
C ARG A 309 -14.26 -36.19 -18.38
N LEU A 310 -15.38 -36.63 -17.82
CA LEU A 310 -15.42 -37.65 -16.78
C LEU A 310 -16.65 -38.53 -17.02
N ASP A 311 -16.45 -39.83 -17.21
CA ASP A 311 -17.55 -40.81 -17.41
C ASP A 311 -18.51 -40.50 -18.56
N GLY A 312 -18.02 -39.80 -19.60
CA GLY A 312 -18.83 -39.40 -20.76
C GLY A 312 -19.46 -38.01 -20.62
N ASP A 313 -19.47 -37.42 -19.42
CA ASP A 313 -19.92 -36.06 -19.19
C ASP A 313 -18.80 -35.07 -19.48
N THR A 314 -19.12 -33.95 -20.14
CA THR A 314 -18.19 -32.84 -20.37
C THR A 314 -18.53 -31.68 -19.44
N HIS A 315 -17.53 -31.21 -18.70
CA HIS A 315 -17.61 -30.12 -17.75
C HIS A 315 -16.78 -28.93 -18.26
N HIS A 316 -17.41 -27.77 -18.43
CA HIS A 316 -16.74 -26.54 -18.79
C HIS A 316 -16.42 -25.75 -17.52
N LEU A 317 -15.13 -25.62 -17.23
CA LEU A 317 -14.63 -25.06 -15.98
C LEU A 317 -13.77 -23.82 -16.26
N LEU A 318 -13.90 -22.82 -15.40
CA LEU A 318 -12.99 -21.67 -15.34
C LEU A 318 -12.03 -21.88 -14.16
N VAL A 319 -10.76 -22.11 -14.48
CA VAL A 319 -9.69 -22.29 -13.48
C VAL A 319 -8.94 -20.98 -13.28
N ASP A 320 -8.78 -20.60 -12.02
CA ASP A 320 -7.90 -19.51 -11.60
C ASP A 320 -6.45 -19.97 -11.64
N GLY A 321 -5.67 -19.43 -12.57
CA GLY A 321 -4.25 -19.76 -12.73
C GLY A 321 -3.41 -19.33 -11.53
N GLY A 322 -3.80 -18.26 -10.83
CA GLY A 322 -3.07 -17.78 -9.65
C GLY A 322 -3.27 -18.66 -8.41
N GLY A 323 -4.49 -19.15 -8.20
CA GLY A 323 -4.87 -19.98 -7.07
C GLY A 323 -4.77 -21.50 -7.31
N ALA A 324 -4.59 -21.92 -8.56
CA ALA A 324 -4.68 -23.32 -9.00
C ALA A 324 -5.96 -24.00 -8.49
N ASP A 325 -7.10 -23.35 -8.70
CA ASP A 325 -8.41 -23.82 -8.26
C ASP A 325 -9.51 -23.45 -9.27
N VAL A 326 -10.58 -24.24 -9.31
CA VAL A 326 -11.74 -23.94 -10.15
C VAL A 326 -12.58 -22.85 -9.46
N ALA A 327 -12.73 -21.73 -10.16
CA ALA A 327 -13.51 -20.59 -9.69
C ALA A 327 -14.98 -20.67 -10.09
N SER A 328 -15.28 -21.32 -11.22
CA SER A 328 -16.66 -21.50 -11.71
C SER A 328 -16.78 -22.71 -12.64
N ASP A 329 -17.98 -23.28 -12.70
CA ASP A 329 -18.42 -24.40 -13.52
C ASP A 329 -19.58 -24.04 -14.48
N THR A 330 -19.97 -22.78 -14.54
CA THR A 330 -20.96 -22.30 -15.50
C THR A 330 -20.26 -22.05 -16.82
N GLY A 331 -20.65 -22.75 -17.89
CA GLY A 331 -19.99 -22.67 -19.20
C GLY A 331 -19.65 -21.24 -19.63
N PHE A 332 -18.35 -20.92 -19.62
CA PHE A 332 -17.84 -19.59 -19.96
C PHE A 332 -17.44 -19.54 -21.43
N LEU A 333 -18.02 -18.60 -22.17
CA LEU A 333 -17.51 -18.18 -23.47
C LEU A 333 -16.65 -16.93 -23.25
N VAL A 334 -15.36 -17.03 -23.52
CA VAL A 334 -14.48 -15.85 -23.51
C VAL A 334 -14.51 -15.28 -24.92
N ALA A 335 -15.04 -14.06 -25.05
CA ALA A 335 -14.98 -13.31 -26.29
C ALA A 335 -13.59 -12.70 -26.48
N ASP A 336 -13.14 -12.70 -27.74
CA ASP A 336 -12.03 -11.97 -28.35
C ASP A 336 -10.90 -11.57 -27.38
N THR A 337 -9.98 -12.51 -27.17
CA THR A 337 -8.67 -12.23 -26.57
C THR A 337 -7.72 -11.71 -27.63
N GLU A 338 -6.93 -10.71 -27.30
CA GLU A 338 -5.93 -10.11 -28.18
C GLU A 338 -4.53 -10.29 -27.58
N PRO A 339 -3.46 -10.29 -28.40
CA PRO A 339 -2.11 -10.18 -27.88
C PRO A 339 -1.97 -8.94 -26.98
N LEU A 340 -1.27 -9.06 -25.87
CA LEU A 340 -0.98 -7.89 -25.03
C LEU A 340 -0.22 -6.85 -25.85
N ALA A 341 -0.75 -5.63 -25.89
CA ALA A 341 0.00 -4.50 -26.44
C ALA A 341 1.29 -4.33 -25.64
N SER A 342 2.44 -4.34 -26.32
CA SER A 342 3.72 -3.98 -25.73
C SER A 342 3.67 -2.50 -25.36
N GLY A 343 3.45 -2.20 -24.08
CA GLY A 343 3.54 -0.84 -23.57
C GLY A 343 4.99 -0.37 -23.54
N GLU A 344 5.23 0.89 -23.89
CA GLU A 344 6.55 1.55 -23.77
C GLU A 344 6.88 2.01 -22.33
N GLU A 345 6.08 1.60 -21.33
CA GLU A 345 6.24 2.06 -19.95
C GLU A 345 7.51 1.49 -19.30
N GLU A 346 8.26 2.35 -18.60
CA GLU A 346 9.47 1.97 -17.89
C GLU A 346 9.12 1.03 -16.71
N PRO A 347 9.68 -0.19 -16.64
CA PRO A 347 9.35 -1.12 -15.58
C PRO A 347 9.86 -0.62 -14.22
N LEU A 348 9.17 -1.06 -13.17
CA LEU A 348 9.66 -0.89 -11.80
C LEU A 348 11.05 -1.52 -11.66
N HIS A 349 11.98 -0.76 -11.12
CA HIS A 349 13.35 -1.21 -10.92
C HIS A 349 13.92 -0.70 -9.60
N LEU A 350 14.99 -1.36 -9.16
CA LEU A 350 15.68 -1.05 -7.92
C LEU A 350 16.97 -0.31 -8.20
N THR A 351 17.19 0.81 -7.51
CA THR A 351 18.47 1.52 -7.51
C THR A 351 19.07 1.55 -6.10
N PRO A 352 20.40 1.48 -5.92
CA PRO A 352 21.02 1.65 -4.61
C PRO A 352 20.59 2.96 -3.92
N SER A 353 20.26 2.90 -2.63
CA SER A 353 19.83 4.08 -1.88
C SER A 353 21.00 4.94 -1.41
N ARG A 354 21.61 5.67 -2.35
CA ARG A 354 22.76 6.55 -2.09
C ARG A 354 22.48 7.99 -2.44
N CYS A 355 23.01 8.90 -1.63
CA CYS A 355 23.00 10.32 -1.88
C CYS A 355 23.82 10.64 -3.14
N PRO A 356 23.25 11.23 -4.19
CA PRO A 356 24.00 11.57 -5.40
C PRO A 356 25.04 12.67 -5.19
N GLU A 357 24.93 13.42 -4.07
CA GLU A 357 25.77 14.58 -3.79
C GLU A 357 27.03 14.22 -2.99
N CYS A 358 26.96 13.22 -2.10
CA CYS A 358 28.08 12.84 -1.24
C CYS A 358 28.36 11.33 -1.17
N GLY A 359 27.58 10.51 -1.88
CA GLY A 359 27.75 9.05 -1.95
C GLY A 359 27.33 8.27 -0.70
N HIS A 360 26.96 8.94 0.40
CA HIS A 360 26.52 8.29 1.63
C HIS A 360 25.16 7.59 1.48
N ASP A 361 24.97 6.46 2.16
CA ASP A 361 23.69 5.75 2.16
C ASP A 361 22.58 6.64 2.77
N LEU A 362 21.39 6.58 2.18
CA LEU A 362 20.25 7.35 2.66
C LEU A 362 19.56 6.63 3.82
N PRO A 363 18.90 7.35 4.75
CA PRO A 363 18.16 6.72 5.83
C PRO A 363 17.07 5.80 5.29
N PHE A 364 17.07 4.55 5.77
CA PHE A 364 16.02 3.60 5.45
C PHE A 364 14.67 4.02 6.01
N ALA A 365 13.77 4.43 5.13
CA ALA A 365 12.39 4.73 5.46
C ALA A 365 11.50 4.30 4.30
N VAL A 366 10.84 3.16 4.50
CA VAL A 366 10.06 2.44 3.49
C VAL A 366 9.09 3.31 2.68
N ASP A 367 8.40 4.22 3.35
CA ASP A 367 7.35 5.07 2.77
C ASP A 367 7.86 6.48 2.44
N SER A 368 9.18 6.70 2.49
CA SER A 368 9.70 8.05 2.41
C SER A 368 9.58 8.60 0.99
N VAL A 369 9.07 9.82 0.90
CA VAL A 369 8.92 10.57 -0.35
C VAL A 369 10.08 11.55 -0.57
N ALA A 370 10.81 11.88 0.49
CA ALA A 370 12.02 12.69 0.46
C ALA A 370 12.97 12.28 1.60
N HIS A 371 14.27 12.25 1.31
CA HIS A 371 15.31 11.76 2.22
C HIS A 371 16.24 12.90 2.63
N LEU A 372 16.32 13.17 3.93
CA LEU A 372 17.36 14.05 4.47
C LEU A 372 18.65 13.26 4.63
N CYS A 373 19.68 13.57 3.82
CA CYS A 373 20.97 12.89 3.91
C CYS A 373 21.62 13.16 5.28
N ARG A 374 22.03 12.11 6.00
CA ARG A 374 22.68 12.23 7.32
C ARG A 374 24.11 12.76 7.28
N ASN A 375 24.71 12.86 6.10
CA ASN A 375 26.07 13.34 5.93
C ASN A 375 26.10 14.81 5.47
N CYS A 376 25.49 15.10 4.31
CA CYS A 376 25.54 16.45 3.72
C CYS A 376 24.29 17.31 4.01
N PHE A 377 23.28 16.75 4.69
CA PHE A 377 22.02 17.41 5.05
C PHE A 377 21.28 18.05 3.88
N ARG A 378 21.49 17.56 2.66
CA ARG A 378 20.62 17.86 1.54
C ARG A 378 19.36 17.02 1.65
N LEU A 379 18.22 17.65 1.41
CA LEU A 379 16.96 16.95 1.21
C LEU A 379 16.88 16.52 -0.25
N LEU A 380 16.64 15.24 -0.45
CA LEU A 380 16.59 14.62 -1.77
C LEU A 380 15.20 14.07 -2.01
N GLU A 381 14.58 14.44 -3.11
CA GLU A 381 13.33 13.88 -3.58
C GLU A 381 13.52 13.19 -4.92
N ILE A 382 12.62 12.25 -5.22
CA ILE A 382 12.60 11.59 -6.52
C ILE A 382 11.48 12.22 -7.33
N SER A 383 11.86 12.85 -8.44
CA SER A 383 10.95 13.44 -9.41
C SER A 383 11.33 12.92 -10.80
N HIS A 384 10.36 12.34 -11.51
CA HIS A 384 10.57 11.75 -12.84
C HIS A 384 11.74 10.73 -12.88
N ASN A 385 11.77 9.79 -11.91
CA ASN A 385 12.85 8.80 -11.72
C ASN A 385 14.26 9.37 -11.54
N ARG A 386 14.38 10.67 -11.22
CA ARG A 386 15.66 11.33 -10.97
C ARG A 386 15.69 11.97 -9.60
N TRP A 387 16.88 11.97 -9.00
CA TRP A 387 17.13 12.70 -7.78
C TRP A 387 17.11 14.20 -8.02
N GLN A 388 16.42 14.91 -7.15
CA GLN A 388 16.42 16.36 -7.10
C GLN A 388 16.71 16.82 -5.68
N VAL A 389 17.51 17.88 -5.57
CA VAL A 389 17.76 18.54 -4.28
C VAL A 389 16.61 19.50 -4.02
N ALA A 390 15.86 19.25 -2.95
CA ALA A 390 14.78 20.11 -2.52
C ALA A 390 15.25 21.11 -1.46
N SER A 391 14.70 22.33 -1.49
CA SER A 391 14.87 23.30 -0.42
C SER A 391 13.95 22.98 0.76
N TYR A 392 14.41 23.27 1.97
CA TYR A 392 13.60 23.12 3.17
C TYR A 392 13.92 24.21 4.19
N LEU A 393 12.98 24.45 5.09
CA LEU A 393 13.13 25.29 6.27
C LEU A 393 13.49 24.42 7.48
N ARG A 394 14.15 24.99 8.48
CA ARG A 394 14.45 24.26 9.70
C ARG A 394 14.54 25.16 10.92
N GLU A 395 14.30 24.57 12.07
CA GLU A 395 14.78 25.11 13.35
C GLU A 395 16.22 24.62 13.62
N GLU A 396 16.92 25.27 14.55
CA GLU A 396 18.15 24.71 15.10
C GLU A 396 17.81 23.47 15.95
N PRO A 397 18.51 22.33 15.77
CA PRO A 397 18.26 21.13 16.55
C PRO A 397 18.40 21.40 18.06
N GLN A 398 17.40 21.01 18.85
CA GLN A 398 17.41 21.19 20.31
C GLN A 398 17.64 19.84 21.04
N PRO A 399 18.40 19.83 22.16
CA PRO A 399 18.52 18.65 23.01
C PRO A 399 17.16 18.18 23.53
N GLY A 400 16.92 16.86 23.55
CA GLY A 400 15.64 16.31 24.01
C GLY A 400 14.48 16.44 23.01
N CYS A 401 14.73 16.95 21.80
CA CYS A 401 13.75 17.04 20.73
C CYS A 401 14.08 16.11 19.56
N TRP A 402 13.03 15.68 18.89
CA TRP A 402 13.07 15.08 17.56
C TRP A 402 12.84 16.17 16.51
N LEU A 403 13.53 16.08 15.37
CA LEU A 403 13.22 16.91 14.21
C LEU A 403 12.17 16.21 13.35
N ALA A 404 10.96 16.76 13.35
CA ALA A 404 9.85 16.23 12.59
C ALA A 404 9.53 17.13 11.38
N PRO A 405 9.23 16.53 10.20
CA PRO A 405 8.94 17.30 9.00
C PRO A 405 7.47 17.71 8.96
N PHE A 406 7.24 18.95 8.53
CA PHE A 406 5.93 19.56 8.33
C PHE A 406 5.91 20.31 7.00
N TRP A 407 4.80 20.24 6.29
CA TRP A 407 4.51 21.18 5.21
C TRP A 407 4.00 22.48 5.81
N TYR A 408 4.67 23.58 5.50
CA TYR A 408 4.30 24.93 5.92
C TYR A 408 3.49 25.57 4.82
N PHE A 409 2.16 25.63 4.99
CA PHE A 409 1.21 26.15 4.02
C PHE A 409 0.85 27.60 4.34
N PRO A 410 0.69 28.47 3.33
CA PRO A 410 -0.05 29.70 3.52
C PRO A 410 -1.52 29.33 3.82
N LEU A 411 -2.12 29.93 4.85
CA LEU A 411 -3.54 29.80 5.06
C LEU A 411 -4.25 30.65 4.00
N ARG A 412 -4.77 30.01 2.98
CA ARG A 412 -5.51 30.62 1.88
C ARG A 412 -6.65 29.69 1.51
N LEU A 413 -7.68 29.68 2.34
CA LEU A 413 -8.82 28.78 2.18
C LEU A 413 -9.94 29.52 1.45
N ARG A 414 -10.20 29.15 0.20
CA ARG A 414 -11.29 29.69 -0.60
C ARG A 414 -12.58 28.92 -0.29
N ALA A 415 -13.52 29.57 0.37
CA ALA A 415 -14.85 29.03 0.64
C ALA A 415 -15.61 28.76 -0.67
N ALA A 416 -16.65 27.92 -0.62
CA ALA A 416 -17.54 27.65 -1.75
C ALA A 416 -18.29 28.91 -2.24
N THR A 417 -18.41 29.93 -1.37
CA THR A 417 -18.95 31.26 -1.71
C THR A 417 -17.96 32.13 -2.50
N GLY A 418 -16.71 31.70 -2.63
CA GLY A 418 -15.62 32.45 -3.27
C GLY A 418 -14.81 33.33 -2.30
N GLU A 419 -15.28 33.52 -1.06
CA GLU A 419 -14.58 34.26 -0.01
C GLU A 419 -13.25 33.58 0.34
N LEU A 420 -12.21 34.40 0.55
CA LEU A 420 -10.89 33.91 0.93
C LEU A 420 -10.67 34.14 2.43
N VAL A 421 -10.32 33.06 3.14
CA VAL A 421 -9.94 33.09 4.55
C VAL A 421 -8.43 32.90 4.67
N THR A 422 -7.76 33.84 5.36
CA THR A 422 -6.29 33.91 5.43
C THR A 422 -5.69 33.82 6.82
N ASP A 423 -6.50 33.84 7.88
CA ASP A 423 -6.09 33.52 9.25
C ASP A 423 -7.06 32.55 9.94
N LEU A 424 -6.58 31.94 11.02
CA LEU A 424 -7.37 30.97 11.78
C LEU A 424 -8.52 31.60 12.54
N ALA A 425 -8.41 32.88 12.93
CA ALA A 425 -9.45 33.55 13.71
C ALA A 425 -10.74 33.71 12.87
N HIS A 426 -10.60 34.18 11.63
CA HIS A 426 -11.69 34.29 10.66
C HIS A 426 -12.23 32.92 10.26
N LEU A 427 -11.37 31.89 10.18
CA LEU A 427 -11.82 30.53 9.93
C LEU A 427 -12.73 30.02 11.05
N THR A 428 -12.31 30.17 12.32
CA THR A 428 -13.06 29.68 13.48
C THR A 428 -14.36 30.45 13.72
N ASP A 429 -14.36 31.76 13.50
CA ASP A 429 -15.55 32.59 13.69
C ASP A 429 -16.52 32.48 12.51
N GLY A 430 -16.01 32.31 11.27
CA GLY A 430 -16.84 32.25 10.06
C GLY A 430 -17.85 31.09 10.04
N ILE A 431 -17.62 30.01 10.79
CA ILE A 431 -18.56 28.88 10.88
C ILE A 431 -19.76 29.16 11.79
N ASP A 432 -19.64 30.12 12.70
CA ASP A 432 -20.74 30.58 13.57
C ASP A 432 -21.58 31.67 12.89
N GLY A 433 -20.91 32.47 12.06
CA GLY A 433 -21.55 33.42 11.17
C GLY A 433 -21.97 34.76 11.76
N SER A 434 -21.68 35.00 13.04
CA SER A 434 -21.86 36.30 13.69
C SER A 434 -20.61 37.17 13.64
N PHE A 435 -19.42 36.59 13.38
CA PHE A 435 -18.13 37.27 13.48
C PHE A 435 -17.98 38.07 14.79
N ASP A 436 -18.64 37.63 15.87
CA ASP A 436 -18.78 38.40 17.11
C ASP A 436 -17.47 38.40 17.92
N GLN A 437 -16.53 37.52 17.60
CA GLN A 437 -15.25 37.39 18.29
C GLN A 437 -14.16 38.22 17.63
N ILE A 438 -14.17 38.31 16.30
CA ILE A 438 -13.18 39.09 15.55
C ILE A 438 -13.64 40.53 15.27
N GLY A 439 -14.94 40.78 15.20
CA GLY A 439 -15.50 42.08 14.81
C GLY A 439 -15.00 42.54 13.43
N ASP A 440 -14.60 43.81 13.32
CA ASP A 440 -14.07 44.41 12.08
C ASP A 440 -12.55 44.23 11.93
N ARG A 441 -11.94 43.28 12.64
CA ARG A 441 -10.50 43.03 12.54
C ARG A 441 -10.14 42.61 11.09
N PRO A 442 -9.11 43.23 10.47
CA PRO A 442 -8.66 42.79 9.16
C PRO A 442 -8.02 41.39 9.22
N GLN A 443 -8.13 40.63 8.13
CA GLN A 443 -7.45 39.34 8.01
C GLN A 443 -5.93 39.52 7.93
N ASP A 444 -5.19 38.70 8.69
CA ASP A 444 -3.73 38.63 8.61
C ASP A 444 -3.30 37.45 7.72
N ALA A 445 -2.23 37.60 6.94
CA ALA A 445 -1.70 36.49 6.16
C ALA A 445 -0.99 35.47 7.07
N GLU A 446 -1.73 34.47 7.56
CA GLU A 446 -1.21 33.43 8.43
C GLU A 446 -0.66 32.24 7.63
N TRP A 447 0.24 31.49 8.25
CA TRP A 447 0.75 30.23 7.74
C TRP A 447 0.62 29.16 8.82
N PHE A 448 0.43 27.90 8.43
CA PHE A 448 0.22 26.81 9.36
C PHE A 448 1.01 25.56 8.94
N PHE A 449 1.32 24.73 9.93
CA PHE A 449 2.09 23.51 9.74
C PHE A 449 1.17 22.30 9.64
N VAL A 450 1.42 21.47 8.64
CA VAL A 450 0.71 20.20 8.40
C VAL A 450 1.74 19.08 8.44
N PRO A 451 1.53 18.00 9.22
CA PRO A 451 2.49 16.90 9.29
C PRO A 451 2.90 16.39 7.90
N ALA A 452 4.21 16.26 7.66
CA ALA A 452 4.75 15.67 6.42
C ALA A 452 5.06 14.18 6.57
N PHE A 453 4.40 13.52 7.53
CA PHE A 453 4.54 12.12 7.86
C PHE A 453 3.17 11.49 8.09
N ARG A 454 3.10 10.17 7.92
CA ARG A 454 1.89 9.36 8.10
C ARG A 454 1.93 8.65 9.44
N THR A 455 0.74 8.35 9.96
CA THR A 455 0.56 7.51 11.14
C THR A 455 -0.17 6.22 10.79
N ARG A 456 0.35 5.09 11.25
CA ARG A 456 -0.14 3.72 11.01
C ARG A 456 -1.56 3.47 11.51
N VAL A 457 -1.88 4.01 12.68
CA VAL A 457 -3.13 3.73 13.39
C VAL A 457 -3.96 4.99 13.41
N THR A 458 -5.04 5.00 12.64
CA THR A 458 -5.91 6.16 12.41
C THR A 458 -6.26 6.91 13.69
N LYS A 459 -6.87 6.23 14.67
CA LYS A 459 -7.31 6.88 15.92
C LYS A 459 -6.15 7.40 16.77
N ALA A 460 -5.08 6.62 16.90
CA ALA A 460 -3.91 7.04 17.67
C ALA A 460 -3.16 8.19 16.98
N GLY A 461 -3.09 8.18 15.65
CA GLY A 461 -2.56 9.26 14.83
C GLY A 461 -3.35 10.55 14.98
N VAL A 462 -4.68 10.49 14.91
CA VAL A 462 -5.55 11.65 15.14
C VAL A 462 -5.38 12.22 16.55
N ARG A 463 -5.24 11.37 17.58
CA ARG A 463 -4.91 11.82 18.95
C ARG A 463 -3.56 12.51 19.02
N PHE A 464 -2.55 11.98 18.35
CA PHE A 464 -1.23 12.59 18.27
C PHE A 464 -1.28 13.96 17.58
N TYR A 465 -1.99 14.05 16.45
CA TYR A 465 -2.24 15.29 15.72
C TYR A 465 -2.91 16.36 16.58
N ARG A 466 -3.93 16.00 17.37
CA ARG A 466 -4.56 16.88 18.36
C ARG A 466 -3.56 17.36 19.42
N ARG A 467 -2.65 16.50 19.87
CA ARG A 467 -1.65 16.84 20.89
C ARG A 467 -0.57 17.80 20.36
N ILE A 468 -0.12 17.63 19.11
CA ILE A 468 0.92 18.50 18.54
C ILE A 468 0.36 19.83 18.04
N TRP A 469 -0.92 19.91 17.66
CA TRP A 469 -1.53 21.11 17.08
C TRP A 469 -1.26 22.41 17.87
N PRO A 470 -1.44 22.47 19.21
CA PRO A 470 -1.12 23.68 19.98
C PRO A 470 0.36 24.07 19.95
N LEU A 471 1.26 23.09 19.88
CA LEU A 471 2.71 23.33 19.82
C LEU A 471 3.11 23.97 18.48
N LEU A 472 2.38 23.67 17.41
CA LEU A 472 2.65 24.18 16.07
C LEU A 472 2.19 25.63 15.88
N ARG A 473 1.32 26.14 16.75
CA ARG A 473 0.81 27.52 16.70
C ARG A 473 1.76 28.56 17.31
N GLN A 474 2.83 28.13 17.96
CA GLN A 474 3.81 29.04 18.55
C GLN A 474 4.63 29.72 17.43
N ARG A 475 5.04 30.97 17.65
CA ARG A 475 5.95 31.66 16.73
C ARG A 475 7.29 30.93 16.70
N ARG A 476 7.74 30.55 15.50
CA ARG A 476 8.97 29.76 15.29
C ARG A 476 9.98 30.54 14.47
N SER A 477 11.25 30.30 14.74
CA SER A 477 12.37 30.86 13.97
C SER A 477 12.86 29.82 12.98
N LEU A 478 12.64 30.08 11.69
CA LEU A 478 12.99 29.15 10.62
C LEU A 478 14.16 29.69 9.80
N SER A 479 15.17 28.86 9.60
CA SER A 479 16.29 29.12 8.69
C SER A 479 16.10 28.36 7.38
N ARG A 480 16.55 28.95 6.28
CA ARG A 480 16.67 28.30 4.96
C ARG A 480 18.02 27.60 4.78
N GLU A 481 18.95 27.80 5.70
CA GLU A 481 20.25 27.16 5.64
C GLU A 481 20.12 25.66 5.96
N ARG A 482 20.98 24.86 5.34
CA ARG A 482 21.08 23.43 5.65
C ARG A 482 21.52 23.23 7.11
N PHE A 483 21.30 22.02 7.63
CA PHE A 483 21.92 21.68 8.90
C PHE A 483 23.45 21.68 8.74
N SER A 484 24.14 22.21 9.74
CA SER A 484 25.59 22.14 9.80
C SER A 484 26.01 20.71 10.15
N PRO A 485 26.97 20.11 9.44
CA PRO A 485 27.57 18.84 9.85
C PRO A 485 28.21 18.86 11.24
N ALA A 486 28.56 20.05 11.75
CA ALA A 486 29.10 20.20 13.11
C ALA A 486 28.03 20.04 14.21
N SER A 487 26.76 20.26 13.88
CA SER A 487 25.62 20.10 14.80
C SER A 487 24.50 19.31 14.10
N PRO A 488 24.73 18.00 13.85
CA PRO A 488 23.75 17.19 13.15
C PRO A 488 22.52 16.94 14.03
N PRO A 489 21.32 16.86 13.43
CA PRO A 489 20.15 16.38 14.15
C PRO A 489 20.36 14.94 14.61
N ARG A 490 20.08 14.66 15.88
CA ARG A 490 20.22 13.30 16.44
C ARG A 490 19.10 12.37 15.98
N GLU A 491 17.86 12.85 16.08
CA GLU A 491 16.66 12.11 15.76
C GLU A 491 15.84 12.86 14.72
N THR A 492 15.42 12.15 13.67
CA THR A 492 14.64 12.72 12.56
C THR A 492 13.49 11.80 12.21
N VAL A 493 12.29 12.36 12.08
CA VAL A 493 11.14 11.64 11.50
C VAL A 493 11.25 11.71 9.97
N ALA A 494 10.96 10.59 9.30
CA ALA A 494 11.00 10.52 7.84
C ALA A 494 9.87 11.35 7.20
N VAL A 495 10.15 11.93 6.03
CA VAL A 495 9.12 12.58 5.20
C VAL A 495 8.39 11.49 4.45
N THR A 496 7.15 11.18 4.82
CA THR A 496 6.34 10.09 4.21
C THR A 496 5.01 10.56 3.63
N LEU A 497 4.72 11.87 3.71
CA LEU A 497 3.53 12.47 3.13
C LEU A 497 3.97 13.49 2.07
N PRO A 498 3.69 13.28 0.77
CA PRO A 498 4.05 14.22 -0.29
C PRO A 498 3.19 15.49 -0.21
N ALA A 499 3.68 16.61 -0.76
CA ALA A 499 3.02 17.92 -0.69
C ALA A 499 1.57 17.91 -1.21
N ALA A 500 1.31 17.22 -2.32
CA ALA A 500 -0.03 17.13 -2.92
C ALA A 500 -1.03 16.42 -1.98
N GLU A 501 -0.63 15.31 -1.37
CA GLU A 501 -1.45 14.61 -0.38
C GLU A 501 -1.59 15.41 0.91
N ALA A 502 -0.52 16.07 1.35
CA ALA A 502 -0.54 16.94 2.51
C ALA A 502 -1.51 18.11 2.33
N ARG A 503 -1.73 18.63 1.11
CA ARG A 503 -2.74 19.65 0.82
C ARG A 503 -4.16 19.14 1.04
N GLU A 504 -4.46 17.92 0.57
CA GLU A 504 -5.75 17.27 0.80
C GLU A 504 -5.96 16.99 2.29
N PHE A 505 -4.91 16.52 2.98
CA PHE A 505 -4.94 16.33 4.42
C PHE A 505 -5.08 17.66 5.17
N ALA A 506 -4.42 18.74 4.73
CA ALA A 506 -4.39 20.05 5.38
C ALA A 506 -5.80 20.64 5.56
N ARG A 507 -6.63 20.55 4.52
CA ARG A 507 -8.03 21.00 4.56
C ARG A 507 -8.79 20.36 5.73
N ILE A 508 -8.53 19.09 5.97
CA ILE A 508 -9.22 18.28 6.97
C ILE A 508 -8.50 18.43 8.34
N TYR A 509 -7.19 18.63 8.34
CA TYR A 509 -6.37 18.90 9.52
C TYR A 509 -6.75 20.22 10.21
N LEU A 510 -7.16 21.23 9.44
CA LEU A 510 -7.71 22.50 9.96
C LEU A 510 -8.95 22.31 10.83
N ALA A 511 -9.62 21.15 10.78
CA ALA A 511 -10.69 20.80 11.72
C ALA A 511 -10.25 20.89 13.19
N LEU A 512 -8.95 20.74 13.47
CA LEU A 512 -8.38 20.85 14.81
C LEU A 512 -8.32 22.29 15.34
N ALA A 513 -8.56 23.28 14.49
CA ALA A 513 -8.65 24.68 14.90
C ALA A 513 -9.93 24.98 15.69
N PHE A 514 -11.02 24.24 15.45
CA PHE A 514 -12.32 24.52 16.06
C PHE A 514 -12.43 23.94 17.47
N GLY A 515 -12.70 24.82 18.43
CA GLY A 515 -12.97 24.47 19.81
C GLY A 515 -14.45 24.10 20.05
N PRO A 516 -14.79 23.59 21.26
CA PRO A 516 -16.16 23.29 21.62
C PRO A 516 -17.12 24.48 21.52
N ARG A 517 -16.62 25.71 21.80
CA ARG A 517 -17.41 26.95 21.71
C ARG A 517 -17.83 27.24 20.27
N ASP A 518 -16.89 27.19 19.34
CA ASP A 518 -17.13 27.45 17.91
C ASP A 518 -18.15 26.44 17.37
N LEU A 519 -17.96 25.16 17.69
CA LEU A 519 -18.82 24.08 17.25
C LEU A 519 -20.24 24.14 17.84
N ALA A 520 -20.42 24.63 19.07
CA ALA A 520 -21.74 24.77 19.66
C ALA A 520 -22.63 25.75 18.84
N ARG A 521 -22.03 26.85 18.38
CA ARG A 521 -22.70 27.89 17.60
C ARG A 521 -22.78 27.58 16.09
N ALA A 522 -21.90 26.72 15.60
CA ALA A 522 -21.77 26.39 14.18
C ALA A 522 -23.11 26.02 13.49
N GLU A 523 -23.35 26.62 12.32
CA GLU A 523 -24.47 26.30 11.44
C GLU A 523 -24.04 25.32 10.34
N VAL A 524 -24.80 24.25 10.10
CA VAL A 524 -24.43 23.19 9.12
C VAL A 524 -24.15 23.76 7.74
N LYS A 525 -24.96 24.71 7.25
CA LYS A 525 -24.80 25.33 5.94
C LYS A 525 -23.49 26.11 5.84
N ARG A 526 -23.12 26.84 6.90
CA ARG A 526 -21.87 27.60 6.98
C ARG A 526 -20.66 26.69 7.12
N VAL A 527 -20.73 25.67 7.98
CA VAL A 527 -19.67 24.65 8.09
C VAL A 527 -19.38 24.00 6.73
N ARG A 528 -20.42 23.71 5.94
CA ARG A 528 -20.24 23.20 4.58
C ARG A 528 -19.53 24.21 3.67
N ALA A 529 -20.14 25.38 3.50
CA ALA A 529 -19.66 26.38 2.54
C ALA A 529 -18.30 26.98 2.90
N ALA A 530 -18.05 27.29 4.18
CA ALA A 530 -16.84 27.95 4.64
C ALA A 530 -15.67 27.00 4.88
N PHE A 531 -15.93 25.70 5.14
CA PHE A 531 -14.88 24.76 5.52
C PHE A 531 -14.89 23.45 4.73
N LEU A 532 -15.98 22.67 4.76
CA LEU A 532 -15.98 21.32 4.18
C LEU A 532 -15.82 21.32 2.65
N ASP A 533 -16.40 22.30 1.97
CA ASP A 533 -16.32 22.44 0.51
C ASP A 533 -15.25 23.45 0.07
N ALA A 534 -14.43 23.93 1.01
CA ALA A 534 -13.44 24.97 0.75
C ALA A 534 -12.13 24.43 0.16
N GLU A 535 -11.45 25.28 -0.62
CA GLU A 535 -10.23 24.93 -1.33
C GLU A 535 -8.98 25.58 -0.75
N LEU A 536 -7.92 24.81 -0.48
CA LEU A 536 -6.67 25.35 0.06
C LEU A 536 -5.70 25.70 -1.08
N GLU A 537 -5.42 26.99 -1.23
CA GLU A 537 -4.51 27.55 -2.25
C GLU A 537 -3.06 27.70 -1.74
N GLY A 538 -2.13 27.89 -2.69
CA GLY A 538 -0.75 28.30 -2.41
C GLY A 538 0.21 27.14 -2.15
N GLU A 539 1.45 27.27 -2.57
CA GLU A 539 2.44 26.18 -2.47
C GLU A 539 3.04 26.05 -1.06
N PRO A 540 3.14 24.83 -0.51
CA PRO A 540 3.80 24.62 0.76
C PRO A 540 5.32 24.64 0.62
N THR A 541 6.00 24.91 1.73
CA THR A 541 7.44 24.64 1.87
C THR A 541 7.66 23.60 2.96
N LEU A 542 8.54 22.61 2.74
CA LEU A 542 8.86 21.66 3.79
C LEU A 542 9.67 22.34 4.90
N ALA A 543 9.32 22.10 6.16
CA ALA A 543 9.98 22.61 7.35
C ALA A 543 10.28 21.47 8.33
N PHE A 544 11.47 21.45 8.93
CA PHE A 544 11.80 20.54 10.03
C PHE A 544 11.72 21.29 11.36
N LEU A 545 10.84 20.83 12.25
CA LEU A 545 10.55 21.47 13.53
C LEU A 545 10.97 20.57 14.69
N ASN A 546 11.43 21.18 15.79
CA ASN A 546 11.65 20.49 17.04
C ASN A 546 10.31 20.12 17.68
N LEU A 547 10.14 18.82 17.93
CA LEU A 547 9.08 18.27 18.78
C LEU A 547 9.72 17.64 20.02
N PRO A 548 9.21 17.90 21.24
CA PRO A 548 9.72 17.26 22.45
C PRO A 548 9.64 15.73 22.35
N ALA A 549 10.70 15.03 22.78
CA ALA A 549 10.75 13.57 22.74
C ALA A 549 9.59 12.93 23.52
N GLU A 550 9.18 13.51 24.65
CA GLU A 550 8.00 13.08 25.44
C GLU A 550 6.67 13.07 24.66
N VAL A 551 6.58 13.84 23.57
CA VAL A 551 5.40 13.88 22.70
C VAL A 551 5.52 12.84 21.58
N VAL A 552 6.72 12.65 21.04
CA VAL A 552 7.00 11.80 19.85
C VAL A 552 7.23 10.34 20.22
N GLU A 553 8.02 10.08 21.28
CA GLU A 553 8.45 8.74 21.69
C GLU A 553 7.28 7.76 21.90
N PRO A 554 6.16 8.14 22.56
CA PRO A 554 5.02 7.24 22.75
C PRO A 554 4.37 6.78 21.44
N VAL A 555 4.57 7.53 20.34
CA VAL A 555 3.96 7.27 19.04
C VAL A 555 4.98 6.96 17.95
N ARG A 556 6.28 6.82 18.28
CA ARG A 556 7.34 6.61 17.28
C ARG A 556 7.08 5.39 16.38
N ASN A 557 6.52 4.33 16.98
CA ASN A 557 6.19 3.09 16.30
C ASN A 557 4.93 3.20 15.41
N LEU A 558 4.20 4.31 15.55
CA LEU A 558 3.07 4.67 14.71
C LEU A 558 3.49 5.44 13.45
N PHE A 559 4.75 5.84 13.25
CA PHE A 559 5.13 6.49 11.99
C PHE A 559 5.18 5.50 10.82
N GLY A 560 4.73 5.96 9.64
CA GLY A 560 4.63 5.17 8.40
C GLY A 560 3.25 4.56 8.18
N ARG A 561 3.15 3.56 7.29
CA ARG A 561 1.87 2.89 6.96
C ARG A 561 1.45 1.79 7.93
N SER A 562 0.13 1.61 8.04
CA SER A 562 -0.50 0.59 8.89
C SER A 562 0.09 -0.80 8.65
N ARG A 563 0.51 -1.45 9.73
CA ARG A 563 0.83 -2.88 9.75
C ARG A 563 -0.23 -3.56 10.61
N PRO A 564 -0.85 -4.67 10.16
CA PRO A 564 -1.82 -5.41 10.95
C PRO A 564 -1.35 -5.71 12.39
N GLN A 565 -0.06 -5.98 12.59
CA GLN A 565 0.53 -6.22 13.92
C GLN A 565 0.54 -4.98 14.84
N ALA A 566 0.77 -3.77 14.32
CA ALA A 566 0.84 -2.56 15.14
C ALA A 566 -0.53 -2.21 15.76
N VAL A 567 -1.61 -2.55 15.07
CA VAL A 567 -2.98 -2.44 15.58
C VAL A 567 -3.22 -3.44 16.71
N ARG A 568 -2.72 -4.69 16.59
CA ARG A 568 -2.84 -5.71 17.65
C ARG A 568 -2.00 -5.40 18.89
N ALA A 569 -0.80 -4.83 18.69
CA ALA A 569 0.15 -4.52 19.77
C ALA A 569 -0.31 -3.38 20.69
N LEU A 570 -1.21 -2.50 20.24
CA LEU A 570 -1.77 -1.43 21.06
C LEU A 570 -2.82 -1.93 22.08
N GLY A 571 -3.06 -3.24 22.15
CA GLY A 571 -4.18 -3.82 22.87
C GLY A 571 -5.50 -3.45 22.19
N GLY A 572 -6.49 -4.34 22.25
CA GLY A 572 -7.86 -3.96 21.90
C GLY A 572 -8.31 -2.69 22.64
N PRO A 573 -9.47 -2.12 22.28
CA PRO A 573 -9.93 -0.78 22.66
C PRO A 573 -9.96 -0.42 24.17
N GLU A 574 -9.57 -1.33 25.07
CA GLU A 574 -9.72 -1.23 26.51
C GLU A 574 -8.51 -0.65 27.26
N ARG A 575 -7.32 -0.53 26.67
CA ARG A 575 -6.09 -0.19 27.44
C ARG A 575 -5.61 1.27 27.44
N TYR A 576 -6.32 2.18 26.77
CA TYR A 576 -5.95 3.61 26.75
C TYR A 576 -7.18 4.53 26.79
N ALA A 577 -8.17 4.15 27.59
CA ALA A 577 -9.27 5.01 28.01
C ALA A 577 -8.82 5.91 29.17
#